data_AF-A0A352IR61-F1
#
_entry.id   AF-A0A352IR61-F1
#
_cell.length_a   1.000
_cell.length_b   1.000
_cell.length_c   1.000
_cell.angle_alpha   90.00
_cell.angle_beta   90.00
_cell.angle_gamma   90.00
#
_symmetry.space_group_name_H-M   'P 1'
#
loop_
_entity.id
_entity.type
_entity.pdbx_description
1 polymer ?
#
loop_
_entity_poly.entity_id
_entity_poly.type
_entity_poly.pdbx_seq_one_letter_code
_entity_poly.pdbx_strand_id
1 'polypeptide(L)'
;MSSFALCHAAIFTVDPANRVIADGALVVEDGVIRQVGDIKEVTIPEGVEVIDAGGHALLPGLIDCHSHSSLMRGVTENMPLMEWLPWYQLEHRAMTEEFAYHSARLCYLEALQSGTTCVMDMFRYMDRCADAAADLGLRVQLAPYVADRPGKDFFSTREENRQLIRSHHETRNGRIRVWMGLEHLFYCTEDAYREAARLSREYGVGIHTHCSEQKEEEQAVTAEFGRRSLAMLDHYGILGERTLLAHCVWLNDDEIARVADTGTSIAHCPVSNAKLASGVARVPEMLAAGVTVGLGTD
;
A
#
# COMPACT_ATOMS: atom_id res chain seq x y z
N MET A 1 3.34 26.97 -1.43
CA MET A 1 2.08 26.20 -1.51
C MET A 1 0.95 27.20 -1.29
N SER A 2 -0.26 26.97 -1.82
CA SER A 2 -1.36 27.93 -1.64
C SER A 2 -2.04 27.72 -0.28
N SER A 3 -2.51 28.82 0.33
CA SER A 3 -3.39 28.80 1.50
C SER A 3 -4.83 29.02 1.04
N PHE A 4 -5.76 28.22 1.55
CA PHE A 4 -7.18 28.26 1.18
C PHE A 4 -8.07 27.77 2.32
N ALA A 5 -9.36 28.07 2.23
CA ALA A 5 -10.39 27.56 3.12
C ALA A 5 -11.49 26.83 2.33
N LEU A 6 -11.93 25.70 2.86
CA LEU A 6 -13.16 25.02 2.44
C LEU A 6 -14.24 25.34 3.48
N CYS A 7 -15.39 25.85 3.05
CA CYS A 7 -16.49 26.24 3.94
C CYS A 7 -17.77 25.47 3.61
N HIS A 8 -18.67 25.32 4.59
CA HIS A 8 -20.00 24.74 4.45
C HIS A 8 -20.06 23.25 4.02
N ALA A 9 -18.95 22.53 4.15
CA ALA A 9 -18.93 21.08 3.92
C ALA A 9 -19.44 20.31 5.14
N ALA A 10 -20.06 19.15 4.91
CA ALA A 10 -20.17 18.14 5.96
C ALA A 10 -18.80 17.46 6.13
N ILE A 11 -18.11 17.68 7.24
CA ILE A 11 -16.73 17.19 7.46
C ILE A 11 -16.75 15.92 8.32
N PHE A 12 -16.24 14.82 7.76
CA PHE A 12 -15.96 13.57 8.48
C PHE A 12 -14.51 13.58 8.89
N THR A 13 -14.24 13.75 10.18
CA THR A 13 -12.86 13.98 10.67
C THR A 13 -12.02 12.72 10.73
N VAL A 14 -12.63 11.55 10.94
CA VAL A 14 -11.97 10.25 11.17
C VAL A 14 -10.94 10.32 12.32
N ASP A 15 -11.12 11.25 13.25
CA ASP A 15 -10.34 11.32 14.48
C ASP A 15 -10.78 10.22 15.47
N PRO A 16 -10.10 10.03 16.61
CA PRO A 16 -10.50 9.01 17.58
C PRO A 16 -11.94 9.15 18.13
N ALA A 17 -12.56 10.33 18.00
CA ALA A 17 -13.95 10.58 18.38
C ALA A 17 -14.93 10.42 17.20
N ASN A 18 -14.42 10.15 15.99
CA ASN A 18 -15.13 10.01 14.73
C ASN A 18 -16.18 11.11 14.51
N ARG A 19 -15.79 12.36 14.76
CA ARG A 19 -16.71 13.51 14.71
C ARG A 19 -17.18 13.77 13.28
N VAL A 20 -18.46 14.11 13.16
CA VAL A 20 -19.09 14.65 11.95
C VAL A 20 -19.51 16.08 12.23
N ILE A 21 -18.98 17.03 11.46
CA ILE A 21 -19.31 18.45 11.56
C ILE A 21 -20.26 18.77 10.40
N ALA A 22 -21.51 19.11 10.70
CA ALA A 22 -22.56 19.24 9.67
C ALA A 22 -22.39 20.45 8.76
N ASP A 23 -21.94 21.59 9.30
CA ASP A 23 -21.65 22.84 8.59
C ASP A 23 -20.24 23.28 8.96
N GLY A 24 -19.25 22.61 8.37
CA GLY A 24 -17.86 22.71 8.76
C GLY A 24 -17.03 23.63 7.88
N ALA A 25 -15.92 24.09 8.45
CA ALA A 25 -14.86 24.74 7.71
C ALA A 25 -13.49 24.11 8.00
N LEU A 26 -12.62 24.15 7.00
CA LEU A 26 -11.25 23.67 7.08
C LEU A 26 -10.32 24.70 6.45
N VAL A 27 -9.31 25.15 7.20
CA VAL A 27 -8.30 26.12 6.75
C VAL A 27 -6.99 25.37 6.53
N VAL A 28 -6.43 25.52 5.32
CA VAL A 28 -5.12 25.00 4.94
C VAL A 28 -4.15 26.15 4.74
N GLU A 29 -2.99 26.07 5.38
CA GLU A 29 -1.86 26.96 5.12
C GLU A 29 -0.63 26.14 4.77
N ASP A 30 0.02 26.48 3.66
CA ASP A 30 1.23 25.82 3.19
C ASP A 30 1.13 24.28 3.14
N GLY A 31 -0.03 23.76 2.74
CA GLY A 31 -0.29 22.32 2.65
C GLY A 31 -0.55 21.62 3.99
N VAL A 32 -0.72 22.37 5.08
CA VAL A 32 -1.01 21.85 6.42
C VAL A 32 -2.39 22.32 6.88
N ILE A 33 -3.19 21.41 7.43
CA ILE A 33 -4.47 21.75 8.07
C ILE A 33 -4.17 22.55 9.34
N ARG A 34 -4.62 23.80 9.39
CA ARG A 34 -4.44 24.70 10.53
C ARG A 34 -5.61 24.69 11.49
N GLN A 35 -6.82 24.65 10.94
CA GLN A 35 -8.03 24.66 11.72
C GLN A 35 -9.10 23.83 11.02
N VAL A 36 -9.90 23.11 11.81
CA VAL A 36 -11.09 22.39 11.36
C VAL A 36 -12.14 22.47 12.46
N GLY A 37 -13.39 22.76 12.13
CA GLY A 37 -14.45 22.98 13.11
C GLY A 37 -15.77 23.38 12.46
N ASP A 38 -16.78 23.64 13.28
CA ASP A 38 -18.01 24.30 12.81
C ASP A 38 -17.65 25.66 12.21
N ILE A 39 -18.30 26.07 11.11
CA ILE A 39 -18.03 27.34 10.44
C ILE A 39 -18.09 28.55 11.39
N LYS A 40 -18.89 28.47 12.46
CA LYS A 40 -19.01 29.54 13.48
C LYS A 40 -17.80 29.61 14.43
N GLU A 41 -17.01 28.55 14.50
CA GLU A 41 -15.86 28.41 15.39
C GLU A 41 -14.51 28.55 14.66
N VAL A 42 -14.54 28.51 13.32
CA VAL A 42 -13.35 28.61 12.48
C VAL A 42 -13.12 30.05 12.02
N THR A 43 -11.90 30.55 12.20
CA THR A 43 -11.51 31.88 11.72
C THR A 43 -10.88 31.74 10.35
N ILE A 44 -11.52 32.29 9.32
CA ILE A 44 -10.99 32.32 7.96
C ILE A 44 -10.00 33.47 7.82
N PRO A 45 -8.71 33.23 7.51
CA PRO A 45 -7.73 34.29 7.35
C PRO A 45 -8.10 35.23 6.19
N GLU A 46 -7.77 36.52 6.30
CA GLU A 46 -7.99 37.46 5.20
C GLU A 46 -7.09 37.13 3.99
N GLY A 47 -7.63 37.26 2.78
CA GLY A 47 -6.87 37.15 1.53
C GLY A 47 -6.55 35.72 1.07
N VAL A 48 -7.03 34.69 1.76
CA VAL A 48 -6.97 33.30 1.26
C VAL A 48 -8.12 33.02 0.29
N GLU A 49 -7.92 32.05 -0.60
CA GLU A 49 -8.99 31.54 -1.44
C GLU A 49 -10.06 30.86 -0.57
N VAL A 50 -11.33 31.18 -0.78
CA VAL A 50 -12.45 30.56 -0.06
C VAL A 50 -13.29 29.80 -1.06
N ILE A 51 -13.45 28.50 -0.80
CA ILE A 51 -14.23 27.58 -1.62
C ILE A 51 -15.47 27.19 -0.82
N ASP A 52 -16.65 27.51 -1.36
CA ASP A 52 -17.92 27.02 -0.83
C ASP A 52 -18.12 25.56 -1.26
N ALA A 53 -18.07 24.67 -0.28
CA ALA A 53 -18.24 23.22 -0.42
C ALA A 53 -19.62 22.75 0.09
N GLY A 54 -20.60 23.66 0.14
CA GLY A 54 -22.00 23.34 0.41
C GLY A 54 -22.51 22.17 -0.43
N GLY A 55 -23.23 21.24 0.20
CA GLY A 55 -23.77 20.04 -0.46
C GLY A 55 -22.74 18.93 -0.72
N HIS A 56 -21.47 19.11 -0.31
CA HIS A 56 -20.42 18.10 -0.42
C HIS A 56 -20.03 17.55 0.96
N ALA A 57 -19.46 16.35 0.94
CA ALA A 57 -18.79 15.77 2.10
C ALA A 57 -17.28 15.93 1.95
N LEU A 58 -16.62 16.35 3.02
CA LEU A 58 -15.15 16.42 3.10
C LEU A 58 -14.65 15.30 4.00
N LEU A 59 -13.70 14.52 3.48
CA LEU A 59 -13.05 13.42 4.19
C LEU A 59 -11.52 13.54 4.00
N PRO A 60 -10.71 12.95 4.88
CA PRO A 60 -9.33 12.63 4.55
C PRO A 60 -9.29 11.86 3.23
N GLY A 61 -8.32 12.18 2.37
CA GLY A 61 -8.15 11.45 1.12
C GLY A 61 -7.91 9.96 1.38
N LEU A 62 -8.44 9.11 0.51
CA LEU A 62 -8.35 7.66 0.69
C LEU A 62 -6.89 7.19 0.59
N ILE A 63 -6.58 6.13 1.31
CA ILE A 63 -5.27 5.46 1.30
C ILE A 63 -5.48 4.06 0.75
N ASP A 64 -4.88 3.80 -0.39
CA ASP A 64 -4.79 2.47 -0.97
C ASP A 64 -3.53 1.79 -0.44
N CYS A 65 -3.71 0.77 0.40
CA CYS A 65 -2.64 0.10 1.12
C CYS A 65 -1.96 -1.03 0.33
N HIS A 66 -2.47 -1.37 -0.87
CA HIS A 66 -1.82 -2.35 -1.73
C HIS A 66 -2.34 -2.25 -3.16
N SER A 67 -1.44 -1.95 -4.09
CA SER A 67 -1.73 -1.83 -5.51
C SER A 67 -0.54 -2.31 -6.33
N HIS A 68 -0.81 -2.72 -7.57
CA HIS A 68 0.21 -2.97 -8.60
C HIS A 68 -0.12 -2.08 -9.80
N SER A 69 0.82 -1.24 -10.23
CA SER A 69 0.68 -0.40 -11.43
C SER A 69 0.68 -1.19 -12.75
N SER A 70 -0.29 -2.08 -12.92
CA SER A 70 -0.43 -3.02 -14.04
C SER A 70 -1.29 -2.48 -15.18
N LEU A 71 -0.96 -2.89 -16.41
CA LEU A 71 -1.75 -2.67 -17.63
C LEU A 71 -2.66 -3.87 -17.96
N MET A 72 -2.74 -4.89 -17.10
CA MET A 72 -3.46 -6.14 -17.37
C MET A 72 -4.98 -6.10 -17.16
N ARG A 73 -5.58 -4.91 -17.00
CA ARG A 73 -7.03 -4.77 -16.78
C ARG A 73 -7.82 -5.51 -17.85
N GLY A 74 -8.57 -6.54 -17.44
CA GLY A 74 -9.44 -7.32 -18.33
C GLY A 74 -8.72 -8.30 -19.26
N VAL A 75 -7.39 -8.44 -19.16
CA VAL A 75 -6.61 -9.35 -20.03
C VAL A 75 -6.75 -10.80 -19.58
N THR A 76 -6.79 -11.03 -18.27
CA THR A 76 -6.92 -12.37 -17.67
C THR A 76 -8.01 -12.37 -16.61
N GLU A 77 -9.02 -13.19 -16.86
CA GLU A 77 -10.28 -13.18 -16.10
C GLU A 77 -10.71 -14.61 -15.79
N ASN A 78 -11.48 -14.79 -14.72
CA ASN A 78 -12.09 -16.06 -14.32
C ASN A 78 -11.08 -17.20 -14.05
N MET A 79 -9.98 -16.89 -13.36
CA MET A 79 -8.95 -17.87 -12.99
C MET A 79 -8.59 -17.70 -11.51
N PRO A 80 -8.28 -18.80 -10.79
CA PRO A 80 -7.70 -18.71 -9.46
C PRO A 80 -6.24 -18.21 -9.52
N LEU A 81 -5.73 -17.67 -8.41
CA LEU A 81 -4.40 -17.05 -8.32
C LEU A 81 -3.28 -17.96 -8.90
N MET A 82 -3.25 -19.24 -8.54
CA MET A 82 -2.21 -20.17 -9.05
C MET A 82 -2.22 -20.34 -10.58
N GLU A 83 -3.38 -20.24 -11.23
CA GLU A 83 -3.51 -20.28 -12.70
C GLU A 83 -3.26 -18.92 -13.35
N TRP A 84 -3.55 -17.84 -12.62
CA TRP A 84 -3.37 -16.46 -13.05
C TRP A 84 -1.90 -16.01 -13.01
N LEU A 85 -1.13 -16.40 -11.98
CA LEU A 85 0.25 -15.98 -11.75
C LEU A 85 1.20 -16.12 -12.96
N PRO A 86 1.17 -17.22 -13.74
CA PRO A 86 1.99 -17.33 -14.95
C PRO A 86 1.70 -16.24 -15.99
N TRP A 87 0.45 -15.79 -16.10
CA TRP A 87 0.08 -14.69 -16.99
C TRP A 87 0.55 -13.35 -16.45
N TYR A 88 0.41 -13.12 -15.15
CA TYR A 88 0.94 -11.92 -14.49
C TYR A 88 2.45 -11.78 -14.68
N GLN A 89 3.19 -12.89 -14.61
CA GLN A 89 4.64 -12.90 -14.89
C GLN A 89 4.98 -12.51 -16.34
N LEU A 90 4.08 -12.69 -17.31
CA LEU A 90 4.33 -12.23 -18.69
C LEU A 90 4.38 -10.72 -18.78
N GLU A 91 3.57 -10.00 -17.99
CA GLU A 91 3.65 -8.54 -17.91
C GLU A 91 5.02 -8.12 -17.38
N HIS A 92 5.49 -8.68 -16.26
CA HIS A 92 6.81 -8.34 -15.71
C HIS A 92 7.96 -8.66 -16.67
N ARG A 93 7.84 -9.73 -17.46
CA ARG A 93 8.81 -10.09 -18.51
C ARG A 93 8.80 -9.12 -19.69
N ALA A 94 7.63 -8.58 -20.05
CA ALA A 94 7.48 -7.61 -21.14
C ALA A 94 7.70 -6.15 -20.67
N MET A 95 7.73 -5.92 -19.36
CA MET A 95 7.82 -4.60 -18.76
C MET A 95 9.14 -3.90 -19.13
N THR A 96 9.02 -2.62 -19.45
CA THR A 96 10.13 -1.70 -19.68
C THR A 96 9.96 -0.49 -18.75
N GLU A 97 11.01 0.31 -18.59
CA GLU A 97 10.93 1.57 -17.84
C GLU A 97 9.84 2.53 -18.40
N GLU A 98 9.71 2.58 -19.73
CA GLU A 98 8.69 3.40 -20.40
C GLU A 98 7.27 2.92 -20.07
N PHE A 99 7.04 1.60 -20.12
CA PHE A 99 5.75 1.02 -19.74
C PHE A 99 5.44 1.22 -18.26
N ALA A 100 6.44 1.11 -17.38
CA ALA A 100 6.26 1.37 -15.95
C ALA A 100 5.85 2.83 -15.67
N TYR A 101 6.48 3.81 -16.32
CA TYR A 101 6.06 5.22 -16.19
C TYR A 101 4.61 5.42 -16.62
N HIS A 102 4.23 4.92 -17.79
CA HIS A 102 2.89 5.15 -18.34
C HIS A 102 1.79 4.35 -17.62
N SER A 103 2.09 3.13 -17.17
CA SER A 103 1.18 2.32 -16.37
C SER A 103 0.92 2.96 -15.01
N ALA A 104 1.96 3.33 -14.27
CA ALA A 104 1.84 4.05 -13.01
C ALA A 104 1.07 5.36 -13.19
N ARG A 105 1.37 6.14 -14.23
CA ARG A 105 0.65 7.38 -14.51
C ARG A 105 -0.84 7.16 -14.77
N LEU A 106 -1.22 6.07 -15.44
CA LEU A 106 -2.62 5.72 -15.64
C LEU A 106 -3.29 5.31 -14.32
N CYS A 107 -2.71 4.36 -13.59
CA CYS A 107 -3.26 3.86 -12.33
C CYS A 107 -3.38 4.98 -11.27
N TYR A 108 -2.35 5.81 -11.14
CA TYR A 108 -2.34 6.91 -10.18
C TYR A 108 -3.32 8.02 -10.53
N LEU A 109 -3.56 8.27 -11.82
CA LEU A 109 -4.60 9.22 -12.24
C LEU A 109 -5.99 8.70 -11.88
N GLU A 110 -6.27 7.41 -12.09
CA GLU A 110 -7.54 6.78 -11.72
C GLU A 110 -7.73 6.77 -10.19
N ALA A 111 -6.66 6.53 -9.42
CA ALA A 111 -6.66 6.68 -7.97
C ALA A 111 -7.06 8.11 -7.54
N LEU A 112 -6.44 9.13 -8.13
CA LEU A 112 -6.78 10.54 -7.84
C LEU A 112 -8.23 10.87 -8.23
N GLN A 113 -8.71 10.37 -9.36
CA GLN A 113 -10.10 10.58 -9.82
C GLN A 113 -11.14 9.95 -8.91
N SER A 114 -10.77 8.92 -8.15
CA SER A 114 -11.63 8.24 -7.16
C SER A 114 -11.44 8.75 -5.73
N GLY A 115 -10.61 9.78 -5.52
CA GLY A 115 -10.37 10.39 -4.21
C GLY A 115 -9.26 9.72 -3.38
N THR A 116 -8.51 8.79 -3.97
CA THR A 116 -7.30 8.22 -3.36
C THR A 116 -6.14 9.19 -3.49
N THR A 117 -5.53 9.52 -2.35
CA THR A 117 -4.45 10.51 -2.24
C THR A 117 -3.11 9.91 -1.81
N CYS A 118 -3.11 8.65 -1.36
CA CYS A 118 -1.92 7.89 -1.02
C CYS A 118 -2.03 6.45 -1.53
N VAL A 119 -0.98 5.94 -2.18
CA VAL A 119 -0.94 4.55 -2.68
C VAL A 119 0.34 3.86 -2.18
N MET A 120 0.20 2.64 -1.65
CA MET A 120 1.30 1.68 -1.52
C MET A 120 1.36 0.87 -2.81
N ASP A 121 2.31 1.18 -3.67
CA ASP A 121 2.48 0.50 -4.95
C ASP A 121 3.66 -0.46 -4.89
N MET A 122 3.41 -1.69 -5.36
CA MET A 122 4.40 -2.75 -5.45
C MET A 122 4.54 -3.19 -6.90
N PHE A 123 5.63 -2.81 -7.55
CA PHE A 123 5.81 -3.12 -8.96
C PHE A 123 7.30 -3.08 -9.39
N ARG A 124 7.54 -3.16 -10.70
CA ARG A 124 8.89 -3.08 -11.31
C ARG A 124 9.17 -1.67 -11.83
N TYR A 125 10.45 -1.28 -11.86
CA TYR A 125 10.93 0.05 -12.29
C TYR A 125 10.29 1.20 -11.48
N MET A 126 10.31 1.04 -10.16
CA MET A 126 9.64 1.97 -9.24
C MET A 126 10.22 3.38 -9.22
N ASP A 127 11.41 3.62 -9.78
CA ASP A 127 11.92 4.97 -10.07
C ASP A 127 11.04 5.70 -11.09
N ARG A 128 10.57 4.98 -12.12
CA ARG A 128 9.62 5.50 -13.11
C ARG A 128 8.23 5.71 -12.54
N CYS A 129 7.81 4.84 -11.63
CA CYS A 129 6.58 5.06 -10.85
C CYS A 129 6.72 6.31 -9.96
N ALA A 130 7.89 6.56 -9.36
CA ALA A 130 8.17 7.78 -8.60
C ALA A 130 8.08 9.04 -9.47
N ASP A 131 8.61 9.00 -10.70
CA ASP A 131 8.49 10.10 -11.67
C ASP A 131 7.00 10.40 -11.97
N ALA A 132 6.20 9.36 -12.25
CA ALA A 132 4.76 9.51 -12.50
C ALA A 132 4.02 10.11 -11.29
N ALA A 133 4.31 9.65 -10.07
CA ALA A 133 3.73 10.21 -8.85
C ALA A 133 4.17 11.67 -8.60
N ALA A 134 5.41 12.02 -8.95
CA ALA A 134 5.91 13.38 -8.86
C ALA A 134 5.13 14.32 -9.78
N ASP A 135 4.92 13.92 -11.03
CA ASP A 135 4.18 14.67 -12.05
C ASP A 135 2.72 14.90 -11.66
N LEU A 136 2.08 13.89 -11.08
CA LEU A 136 0.66 13.93 -10.68
C LEU A 136 0.43 14.59 -9.32
N GLY A 137 1.48 14.78 -8.51
CA GLY A 137 1.34 15.32 -7.15
C GLY A 137 0.84 14.30 -6.11
N LEU A 138 0.72 13.02 -6.46
CA LEU A 138 0.26 11.94 -5.58
C LEU A 138 1.27 11.64 -4.46
N ARG A 139 0.79 11.12 -3.31
CA ARG A 139 1.66 10.53 -2.28
C ARG A 139 1.79 9.03 -2.54
N VAL A 140 3.00 8.51 -2.49
CA VAL A 140 3.27 7.09 -2.74
C VAL A 140 4.25 6.51 -1.75
N GLN A 141 3.99 5.26 -1.37
CA GLN A 141 4.94 4.36 -0.73
C GLN A 141 5.27 3.30 -1.78
N LEU A 142 6.53 3.20 -2.16
CA LEU A 142 6.97 2.38 -3.29
C LEU A 142 7.72 1.17 -2.75
N ALA A 143 7.26 -0.03 -3.08
CA ALA A 143 7.90 -1.28 -2.71
C ALA A 143 8.38 -2.00 -3.99
N PRO A 144 9.67 -1.97 -4.34
CA PRO A 144 10.17 -2.70 -5.50
C PRO A 144 9.83 -4.19 -5.43
N TYR A 145 9.37 -4.75 -6.54
CA TYR A 145 8.90 -6.12 -6.58
C TYR A 145 10.09 -7.10 -6.66
N VAL A 146 10.79 -7.30 -5.54
CA VAL A 146 12.07 -8.01 -5.50
C VAL A 146 11.89 -9.53 -5.51
N ALA A 147 12.69 -10.21 -6.33
CA ALA A 147 12.93 -11.64 -6.28
C ALA A 147 14.41 -11.95 -6.57
N ASP A 148 14.97 -13.00 -5.95
CA ASP A 148 16.40 -13.33 -6.11
C ASP A 148 16.69 -14.84 -6.29
N ARG A 149 15.66 -15.67 -6.47
CA ARG A 149 15.84 -17.06 -6.91
C ARG A 149 16.12 -17.17 -8.42
N PRO A 150 16.81 -18.23 -8.89
CA PRO A 150 17.11 -18.43 -10.31
C PRO A 150 15.84 -18.39 -11.20
N GLY A 151 15.95 -17.73 -12.35
CA GLY A 151 14.85 -17.61 -13.32
C GLY A 151 13.81 -16.54 -12.99
N LYS A 152 14.11 -15.63 -12.05
CA LYS A 152 13.27 -14.49 -11.62
C LYS A 152 13.91 -13.13 -11.93
N ASP A 153 14.78 -13.07 -12.94
CA ASP A 153 15.51 -11.89 -13.41
C ASP A 153 14.64 -10.81 -14.06
N PHE A 154 13.37 -11.12 -14.32
CA PHE A 154 12.35 -10.17 -14.78
C PHE A 154 11.67 -9.39 -13.65
N PHE A 155 12.05 -9.63 -12.39
CA PHE A 155 11.64 -8.84 -11.23
C PHE A 155 12.75 -7.88 -10.80
N SER A 156 12.48 -7.04 -9.79
CA SER A 156 13.50 -6.16 -9.25
C SER A 156 14.57 -6.92 -8.46
N THR A 157 15.78 -6.36 -8.43
CA THR A 157 16.88 -6.91 -7.64
C THR A 157 16.94 -6.27 -6.25
N ARG A 158 17.61 -6.95 -5.31
CA ARG A 158 17.93 -6.41 -3.99
C ARG A 158 18.70 -5.09 -4.07
N GLU A 159 19.62 -4.98 -5.05
CA GLU A 159 20.40 -3.76 -5.25
C GLU A 159 19.56 -2.60 -5.78
N GLU A 160 18.65 -2.84 -6.72
CA GLU A 160 17.71 -1.81 -7.20
C GLU A 160 16.86 -1.26 -6.05
N ASN A 161 16.38 -2.11 -5.14
CA ASN A 161 15.65 -1.63 -3.97
C ASN A 161 16.51 -0.72 -3.07
N ARG A 162 17.78 -1.09 -2.82
CA ARG A 162 18.72 -0.25 -2.05
C ARG A 162 19.00 1.08 -2.74
N GLN A 163 19.21 1.06 -4.04
CA GLN A 163 19.47 2.26 -4.83
C GLN A 163 18.26 3.18 -4.85
N LEU A 164 17.05 2.63 -4.97
CA LEU A 164 15.82 3.39 -4.95
C LEU A 164 15.59 4.07 -3.61
N ILE A 165 15.84 3.38 -2.49
CA ILE A 165 15.77 4.00 -1.15
C ILE A 165 16.71 5.19 -1.08
N ARG A 166 17.97 5.04 -1.50
CA ARG A 166 18.99 6.11 -1.43
C ARG A 166 18.66 7.31 -2.31
N SER A 167 17.97 7.09 -3.44
CA SER A 167 17.72 8.14 -4.43
C SER A 167 16.35 8.81 -4.30
N HIS A 168 15.33 8.08 -3.83
CA HIS A 168 13.93 8.53 -3.88
C HIS A 168 13.23 8.60 -2.52
N HIS A 169 13.74 7.94 -1.46
CA HIS A 169 13.09 8.00 -0.15
C HIS A 169 13.08 9.43 0.40
N GLU A 170 11.91 9.86 0.89
CA GLU A 170 11.62 11.21 1.40
C GLU A 170 11.74 12.36 0.39
N THR A 171 11.82 12.06 -0.90
CA THR A 171 11.79 13.10 -1.94
C THR A 171 10.41 13.74 -2.09
N ARG A 172 10.37 14.89 -2.79
CA ARG A 172 9.15 15.69 -3.00
C ARG A 172 8.44 16.05 -1.68
N ASN A 173 9.22 16.51 -0.70
CA ASN A 173 8.75 16.85 0.65
C ASN A 173 8.08 15.66 1.36
N GLY A 174 8.67 14.47 1.26
CA GLY A 174 8.16 13.25 1.88
C GLY A 174 6.91 12.66 1.24
N ARG A 175 6.48 13.14 0.05
CA ARG A 175 5.38 12.52 -0.70
C ARG A 175 5.79 11.20 -1.35
N ILE A 176 7.06 11.06 -1.74
CA ILE A 176 7.59 9.83 -2.30
C ILE A 176 8.46 9.17 -1.24
N ARG A 177 8.10 7.94 -0.90
CA ARG A 177 8.83 7.12 0.06
C ARG A 177 9.00 5.73 -0.52
N VAL A 178 10.10 5.07 -0.15
CA VAL A 178 10.46 3.76 -0.65
C VAL A 178 10.58 2.82 0.54
N TRP A 179 9.99 1.63 0.45
CA TRP A 179 10.04 0.55 1.41
C TRP A 179 10.88 -0.60 0.85
N MET A 180 11.23 -1.56 1.72
CA MET A 180 11.71 -2.86 1.26
C MET A 180 10.52 -3.62 0.68
N GLY A 181 10.58 -4.00 -0.58
CA GLY A 181 9.57 -4.84 -1.22
C GLY A 181 10.13 -6.23 -1.49
N LEU A 182 9.33 -7.27 -1.25
CA LEU A 182 9.66 -8.67 -1.54
C LEU A 182 8.42 -9.32 -2.13
N GLU A 183 8.58 -10.04 -3.23
CA GLU A 183 7.43 -10.55 -3.97
C GLU A 183 6.71 -11.68 -3.22
N HIS A 184 7.39 -12.80 -2.97
CA HIS A 184 6.81 -14.01 -2.37
C HIS A 184 7.90 -14.94 -1.82
N LEU A 185 7.52 -15.78 -0.84
CA LEU A 185 8.41 -16.77 -0.20
C LEU A 185 9.05 -17.76 -1.19
N PHE A 186 8.40 -17.99 -2.32
CA PHE A 186 8.89 -18.89 -3.36
C PHE A 186 9.91 -18.25 -4.30
N TYR A 187 9.94 -16.91 -4.41
CA TYR A 187 10.80 -16.22 -5.37
C TYR A 187 11.97 -15.51 -4.68
N CYS A 188 11.93 -15.38 -3.35
CA CYS A 188 13.00 -14.85 -2.53
C CYS A 188 13.75 -15.95 -1.75
N THR A 189 15.03 -15.73 -1.51
CA THR A 189 15.87 -16.53 -0.60
C THR A 189 15.71 -16.07 0.84
N GLU A 190 16.10 -16.90 1.81
CA GLU A 190 16.21 -16.50 3.22
C GLU A 190 17.10 -15.25 3.38
N ASP A 191 18.22 -15.19 2.66
CA ASP A 191 19.14 -14.06 2.70
C ASP A 191 18.49 -12.76 2.23
N ALA A 192 17.56 -12.81 1.28
CA ALA A 192 16.80 -11.63 0.84
C ALA A 192 15.90 -11.10 1.97
N TYR A 193 15.15 -11.99 2.63
CA TYR A 193 14.28 -11.60 3.74
C TYR A 193 15.09 -11.06 4.93
N ARG A 194 16.15 -11.76 5.33
CA ARG A 194 17.00 -11.30 6.45
C ARG A 194 17.71 -9.98 6.13
N GLU A 195 18.14 -9.79 4.89
CA GLU A 195 18.66 -8.50 4.47
C GLU A 195 17.59 -7.41 4.51
N ALA A 196 16.38 -7.66 4.02
CA ALA A 196 15.30 -6.69 4.05
C ALA A 196 14.95 -6.26 5.49
N ALA A 197 14.87 -7.21 6.42
CA ALA A 197 14.69 -6.92 7.84
C ALA A 197 15.81 -6.02 8.40
N ARG A 198 17.06 -6.32 8.05
CA ARG A 198 18.23 -5.53 8.48
C ARG A 198 18.20 -4.11 7.89
N LEU A 199 17.94 -3.99 6.59
CA LEU A 199 17.94 -2.72 5.86
C LEU A 199 16.74 -1.83 6.21
N SER A 200 15.58 -2.41 6.48
CA SER A 200 14.42 -1.68 7.03
C SER A 200 14.81 -0.93 8.31
N ARG A 201 15.54 -1.58 9.22
CA ARG A 201 16.05 -0.94 10.44
C ARG A 201 17.15 0.09 10.14
N GLU A 202 18.09 -0.24 9.25
CA GLU A 202 19.22 0.64 8.90
C GLU A 202 18.77 1.94 8.24
N TYR A 203 17.88 1.87 7.26
CA TYR A 203 17.37 3.04 6.52
C TYR A 203 16.15 3.68 7.17
N GLY A 204 15.55 3.04 8.17
CA GLY A 204 14.35 3.56 8.83
C GLY A 204 13.05 3.40 8.01
N VAL A 205 13.02 2.49 7.03
CA VAL A 205 11.90 2.29 6.10
C VAL A 205 11.04 1.07 6.47
N GLY A 206 9.85 0.94 5.88
CA GLY A 206 9.00 -0.24 6.10
C GLY A 206 9.33 -1.43 5.19
N ILE A 207 8.59 -2.51 5.38
CA ILE A 207 8.61 -3.74 4.58
C ILE A 207 7.20 -4.02 4.06
N HIS A 208 7.07 -4.34 2.78
CA HIS A 208 5.82 -4.77 2.17
C HIS A 208 6.03 -6.07 1.40
N THR A 209 5.12 -7.05 1.58
CA THR A 209 5.13 -8.34 0.89
C THR A 209 3.76 -9.02 1.00
N HIS A 210 3.47 -9.99 0.14
CA HIS A 210 2.27 -10.83 0.24
C HIS A 210 2.41 -11.87 1.35
N CYS A 211 1.29 -12.25 1.96
CA CYS A 211 1.26 -13.30 2.97
C CYS A 211 -0.09 -14.02 3.00
N SER A 212 -0.07 -15.35 2.85
CA SER A 212 -1.22 -16.22 3.15
C SER A 212 -2.47 -15.81 2.37
N GLU A 213 -2.34 -15.61 1.06
CA GLU A 213 -3.41 -15.14 0.20
C GLU A 213 -4.34 -16.29 -0.17
N GLN A 214 -3.79 -17.39 -0.68
CA GLN A 214 -4.58 -18.54 -1.14
C GLN A 214 -4.28 -19.80 -0.30
N LYS A 215 -5.30 -20.67 -0.15
CA LYS A 215 -5.17 -21.90 0.62
C LYS A 215 -4.11 -22.85 0.03
N GLU A 216 -4.10 -23.00 -1.28
CA GLU A 216 -3.16 -23.85 -2.00
C GLU A 216 -1.72 -23.32 -1.88
N GLU A 217 -1.55 -21.99 -1.91
CA GLU A 217 -0.28 -21.32 -1.64
C GLU A 217 0.22 -21.65 -0.21
N GLU A 218 -0.64 -21.49 0.80
CA GLU A 218 -0.31 -21.80 2.20
C GLU A 218 0.09 -23.27 2.41
N GLN A 219 -0.59 -24.20 1.72
CA GLN A 219 -0.25 -25.62 1.72
C GLN A 219 1.12 -25.86 1.06
N ALA A 220 1.40 -25.21 -0.06
CA ALA A 220 2.66 -25.33 -0.76
C ALA A 220 3.82 -24.76 0.09
N VAL A 221 3.62 -23.61 0.75
CA VAL A 221 4.62 -23.01 1.64
C VAL A 221 4.90 -23.93 2.83
N THR A 222 3.86 -24.51 3.43
CA THR A 222 4.02 -25.47 4.52
C THR A 222 4.79 -26.72 4.07
N ALA A 223 4.53 -27.22 2.85
CA ALA A 223 5.21 -28.39 2.31
C ALA A 223 6.70 -28.13 1.99
N GLU A 224 7.02 -26.96 1.43
CA GLU A 224 8.39 -26.58 1.06
C GLU A 224 9.25 -26.18 2.28
N PHE A 225 8.69 -25.38 3.18
CA PHE A 225 9.45 -24.75 4.27
C PHE A 225 9.18 -25.35 5.65
N GLY A 226 8.23 -26.28 5.78
CA GLY A 226 7.85 -26.90 7.05
C GLY A 226 7.12 -25.96 8.02
N ARG A 227 6.73 -24.76 7.57
CA ARG A 227 6.04 -23.74 8.36
C ARG A 227 5.05 -22.98 7.46
N ARG A 228 4.05 -22.39 8.09
CA ARG A 228 3.07 -21.50 7.47
C ARG A 228 3.68 -20.17 7.03
N SER A 229 3.04 -19.47 6.09
CA SER A 229 3.58 -18.24 5.48
C SER A 229 3.92 -17.18 6.52
N LEU A 230 3.00 -16.86 7.45
CA LEU A 230 3.27 -15.87 8.49
C LEU A 230 4.42 -16.31 9.41
N ALA A 231 4.42 -17.58 9.81
CA ALA A 231 5.47 -18.13 10.67
C ALA A 231 6.86 -18.12 10.00
N MET A 232 6.92 -18.26 8.67
CA MET A 232 8.15 -18.09 7.90
C MET A 232 8.63 -16.64 7.91
N LEU A 233 7.73 -15.68 7.67
CA LEU A 233 8.05 -14.26 7.72
C LEU A 233 8.53 -13.84 9.12
N ASP A 234 7.90 -14.34 10.18
CA ASP A 234 8.36 -14.12 11.56
C ASP A 234 9.74 -14.72 11.81
N HIS A 235 9.99 -15.95 11.35
CA HIS A 235 11.31 -16.60 11.47
C HIS A 235 12.44 -15.82 10.77
N TYR A 236 12.12 -15.16 9.66
CA TYR A 236 13.07 -14.29 8.95
C TYR A 236 13.19 -12.89 9.55
N GLY A 237 12.38 -12.55 10.56
CA GLY A 237 12.40 -11.26 11.26
C GLY A 237 11.69 -10.14 10.50
N ILE A 238 10.68 -10.49 9.71
CA ILE A 238 9.90 -9.55 8.88
C ILE A 238 8.77 -8.90 9.69
N LEU A 239 8.18 -9.58 10.67
CA LEU A 239 7.10 -9.00 11.45
C LEU A 239 7.60 -7.84 12.34
N GLY A 240 6.75 -6.83 12.49
CA GLY A 240 6.98 -5.63 13.30
C GLY A 240 6.06 -4.46 12.94
N GLU A 241 6.18 -3.36 13.67
CA GLU A 241 5.42 -2.11 13.47
C GLU A 241 5.63 -1.43 12.11
N ARG A 242 6.70 -1.83 11.40
CA ARG A 242 7.06 -1.28 10.08
C ARG A 242 6.79 -2.24 8.94
N THR A 243 5.85 -3.17 9.14
CA THR A 243 5.52 -4.20 8.15
C THR A 243 4.06 -4.12 7.78
N LEU A 244 3.80 -4.11 6.48
CA LEU A 244 2.47 -4.19 5.88
C LEU A 244 2.38 -5.46 5.04
N LEU A 245 1.52 -6.39 5.44
CA LEU A 245 1.31 -7.64 4.72
C LEU A 245 0.03 -7.56 3.87
N ALA A 246 0.13 -7.91 2.59
CA ALA A 246 -1.04 -7.98 1.72
C ALA A 246 -1.83 -9.28 1.94
N HIS A 247 -3.15 -9.18 1.77
CA HIS A 247 -4.15 -10.27 1.84
C HIS A 247 -4.41 -10.87 3.22
N CYS A 248 -3.51 -11.72 3.72
CA CYS A 248 -3.63 -12.42 5.00
C CYS A 248 -4.97 -13.16 5.17
N VAL A 249 -5.43 -13.83 4.12
CA VAL A 249 -6.75 -14.49 4.08
C VAL A 249 -6.81 -15.68 5.02
N TRP A 250 -5.76 -16.51 5.02
CA TRP A 250 -5.79 -17.83 5.66
C TRP A 250 -5.14 -17.87 7.05
N LEU A 251 -5.00 -16.73 7.74
CA LEU A 251 -4.43 -16.68 9.08
C LEU A 251 -5.29 -17.45 10.10
N ASN A 252 -4.64 -18.25 10.95
CA ASN A 252 -5.25 -18.89 12.12
C ASN A 252 -5.23 -17.96 13.35
N ASP A 253 -5.79 -18.42 14.48
CA ASP A 253 -5.91 -17.62 15.70
C ASP A 253 -4.55 -17.22 16.29
N ASP A 254 -3.57 -18.14 16.30
CA ASP A 254 -2.21 -17.86 16.81
C ASP A 254 -1.49 -16.85 15.92
N GLU A 255 -1.69 -16.93 14.60
CA GLU A 255 -1.14 -16.01 13.62
C GLU A 255 -1.75 -14.60 13.74
N ILE A 256 -3.06 -14.49 13.93
CA ILE A 256 -3.72 -13.20 14.21
C ILE A 256 -3.18 -12.59 15.50
N ALA A 257 -3.08 -13.38 16.57
CA ALA A 257 -2.51 -12.93 17.85
C ALA A 257 -1.06 -12.46 17.67
N ARG A 258 -0.27 -13.17 16.86
CA ARG A 258 1.12 -12.80 16.57
C ARG A 258 1.22 -11.49 15.80
N VAL A 259 0.38 -11.26 14.78
CA VAL A 259 0.34 -9.99 14.04
C VAL A 259 0.02 -8.82 14.97
N ALA A 260 -0.93 -9.01 15.90
CA ALA A 260 -1.27 -8.00 16.90
C ALA A 260 -0.09 -7.72 17.86
N ASP A 261 0.54 -8.77 18.39
CA ASP A 261 1.69 -8.68 19.31
C ASP A 261 2.89 -7.95 18.67
N THR A 262 3.15 -8.15 17.38
CA THR A 262 4.25 -7.50 16.68
C THR A 262 3.91 -6.11 16.15
N GLY A 263 2.65 -5.67 16.24
CA GLY A 263 2.18 -4.42 15.65
C GLY A 263 2.19 -4.42 14.11
N THR A 264 2.20 -5.59 13.48
CA THR A 264 2.18 -5.71 12.02
C THR A 264 0.83 -5.30 11.47
N SER A 265 0.83 -4.58 10.35
CA SER A 265 -0.39 -4.12 9.70
C SER A 265 -0.74 -5.02 8.52
N ILE A 266 -2.04 -5.08 8.19
CA ILE A 266 -2.57 -5.87 7.07
C ILE A 266 -3.24 -4.94 6.04
N ALA A 267 -2.95 -5.15 4.76
CA ALA A 267 -3.72 -4.59 3.64
C ALA A 267 -4.74 -5.64 3.17
N HIS A 268 -6.01 -5.43 3.48
CA HIS A 268 -7.09 -6.30 3.05
C HIS A 268 -7.55 -5.93 1.62
N CYS A 269 -7.45 -6.88 0.69
CA CYS A 269 -7.79 -6.71 -0.72
C CYS A 269 -9.07 -7.51 -1.09
N PRO A 270 -10.27 -7.11 -0.63
CA PRO A 270 -11.48 -7.92 -0.75
C PRO A 270 -11.87 -8.23 -2.20
N VAL A 271 -11.66 -7.30 -3.12
CA VAL A 271 -12.03 -7.46 -4.53
C VAL A 271 -11.15 -8.51 -5.19
N SER A 272 -9.83 -8.40 -5.06
CA SER A 272 -8.88 -9.40 -5.56
C SER A 272 -9.12 -10.76 -4.93
N ASN A 273 -9.24 -10.83 -3.59
CA ASN A 273 -9.51 -12.07 -2.87
C ASN A 273 -10.77 -12.80 -3.38
N ALA A 274 -11.83 -12.04 -3.71
CA ALA A 274 -13.05 -12.60 -4.28
C ALA A 274 -12.88 -13.01 -5.76
N LYS A 275 -12.21 -12.18 -6.57
CA LYS A 275 -12.01 -12.40 -8.01
C LYS A 275 -11.13 -13.60 -8.30
N LEU A 276 -10.07 -13.79 -7.53
CA LEU A 276 -9.11 -14.90 -7.66
C LEU A 276 -9.51 -16.14 -6.85
N ALA A 277 -10.69 -16.14 -6.23
CA ALA A 277 -11.18 -17.20 -5.34
C ALA A 277 -10.19 -17.53 -4.19
N SER A 278 -9.40 -16.55 -3.76
CA SER A 278 -8.38 -16.70 -2.71
C SER A 278 -9.03 -17.00 -1.35
N GLY A 279 -10.19 -16.38 -1.06
CA GLY A 279 -11.00 -16.66 0.13
C GLY A 279 -11.53 -15.41 0.81
N VAL A 280 -11.98 -15.54 2.07
CA VAL A 280 -12.51 -14.44 2.89
C VAL A 280 -11.60 -14.23 4.09
N ALA A 281 -10.92 -13.09 4.15
CA ALA A 281 -10.05 -12.76 5.27
C ALA A 281 -10.86 -12.53 6.56
N ARG A 282 -10.30 -12.96 7.69
CA ARG A 282 -10.89 -12.88 9.04
C ARG A 282 -10.76 -11.48 9.65
N VAL A 283 -11.18 -10.46 8.91
CA VAL A 283 -11.04 -9.04 9.29
C VAL A 283 -11.72 -8.71 10.63
N PRO A 284 -12.94 -9.20 10.94
CA PRO A 284 -13.55 -8.95 12.24
C PRO A 284 -12.69 -9.46 13.41
N GLU A 285 -12.08 -10.63 13.27
CA GLU A 285 -11.20 -11.21 14.28
C GLU A 285 -9.87 -10.47 14.39
N MET A 286 -9.30 -10.05 13.26
CA MET A 286 -8.09 -9.21 13.23
C MET A 286 -8.33 -7.89 13.97
N LEU A 287 -9.42 -7.19 13.67
CA LEU A 287 -9.79 -5.94 14.34
C LEU A 287 -10.05 -6.14 15.84
N ALA A 288 -10.75 -7.23 16.21
CA ALA A 288 -11.01 -7.57 17.61
C ALA A 288 -9.72 -7.88 18.40
N ALA A 289 -8.69 -8.42 17.74
CA ALA A 289 -7.37 -8.64 18.31
C ALA A 289 -6.49 -7.37 18.37
N GLY A 290 -6.94 -6.25 17.81
CA GLY A 290 -6.19 -4.99 17.78
C GLY A 290 -5.22 -4.84 16.60
N VAL A 291 -5.36 -5.69 15.56
CA VAL A 291 -4.56 -5.55 14.33
C VAL A 291 -5.00 -4.31 13.55
N THR A 292 -4.03 -3.52 13.08
CA THR A 292 -4.28 -2.44 12.13
C THR A 292 -4.55 -3.02 10.74
N VAL A 293 -5.76 -2.80 10.23
CA VAL A 293 -6.18 -3.27 8.90
C VAL A 293 -6.54 -2.08 8.01
N GLY A 294 -5.84 -1.95 6.88
CA GLY A 294 -6.17 -1.04 5.78
C GLY A 294 -6.83 -1.76 4.61
N LEU A 295 -7.24 -1.01 3.59
CA LEU A 295 -7.82 -1.55 2.36
C LEU A 295 -6.84 -1.39 1.19
N GLY A 296 -6.72 -2.41 0.35
CA GLY A 296 -5.95 -2.38 -0.90
C GLY A 296 -6.84 -2.68 -2.10
N THR A 297 -6.53 -2.13 -3.27
CA THR A 297 -7.23 -2.49 -4.51
C THR A 297 -6.77 -3.83 -5.04
N ASP A 298 -5.45 -4.08 -4.96
CA ASP A 298 -4.74 -5.06 -5.80
C ASP A 298 -5.17 -4.91 -7.28
#